data_AF-A0A7M2QYU1-F1
#
_entry.id   AF-A0A7M2QYU1-F1
#
_cell.length_a   1.000
_cell.length_b   1.000
_cell.length_c   1.000
_cell.angle_alpha   90.00
_cell.angle_beta   90.00
_cell.angle_gamma   90.00
#
_symmetry.space_group_name_H-M   'P 1'
#
loop_
_entity.id
_entity.type
_entity.pdbx_description
1 polymer ?
#
loop_
_entity_poly.entity_id
_entity_poly.type
_entity_poly.pdbx_seq_one_letter_code
_entity_poly.pdbx_strand_id
1 'polypeptide(L)'
;MELIRITTYNDLGRYEKEWSAILEENDNTNPFIEYEFVYNWWRFLGKDEKVEIYAVKENDRMIAFCPFQSEKTWYGYILHFLALGDANYMDLIVRKKDMDRIIMFVFDTLIKEKKRVVFYLHGLLESVETHSKLSNYLKARNMKERYSRIVTPYIDLKNITYEDYMKPRHKLHGLDRREKRLRLLGDVQLQISPASEINQVFKLHQKRWKKKNDTSGFSSERKQAFFKYLAEQSNGKLRVRLSTLKLRNEMIAFTYGFACRGRYLGYVLGHDSDFDVYGPGRVLVKEKIKRNIDDGFQKLDMSIGYEPYKLEWNTDSDYTRKTIFSTNTFRASIYRYFLWLKEKLISRVRKYYSIVIFRRNTIGKLKYYLRNKDKFHFWKDIWKNRLQPFLYERKHYLIAKLTVSEMKLNSHFEQITPEMVLSMKGERKETLQKIYNGYKGYYATDENKAFWVNENVIRLDDIEVVENLKKKTIYIRDWENENLKQILSFVQGKYRPKYIFVHVNKHDKKNIQSLESNDFEITERLSYSRVLGKKKVKKDVEI
;
A
#
# COMPACT_ATOMS: atom_id res chain seq x y z
N MET A 1 -39.16 -23.60 -10.49
CA MET A 1 -38.34 -22.40 -10.18
C MET A 1 -38.79 -21.25 -11.06
N GLU A 2 -38.96 -20.08 -10.47
CA GLU A 2 -39.28 -18.82 -11.14
C GLU A 2 -38.06 -17.88 -11.04
N LEU A 3 -37.74 -17.18 -12.13
CA LEU A 3 -36.64 -16.21 -12.16
C LEU A 3 -37.20 -14.79 -12.04
N ILE A 4 -36.83 -14.10 -10.96
CA ILE A 4 -37.25 -12.72 -10.68
C ILE A 4 -36.06 -11.80 -10.93
N ARG A 5 -36.29 -10.72 -11.69
CA ARG A 5 -35.26 -9.72 -12.00
C ARG A 5 -35.42 -8.48 -11.13
N ILE A 6 -34.45 -8.22 -10.27
CA ILE A 6 -34.37 -7.05 -9.40
C ILE A 6 -33.45 -6.01 -10.04
N THR A 7 -33.99 -4.82 -10.32
CA THR A 7 -33.28 -3.75 -11.05
C THR A 7 -33.15 -2.45 -10.25
N THR A 8 -33.59 -2.41 -8.99
CA THR A 8 -33.36 -1.29 -8.08
C THR A 8 -32.88 -1.79 -6.72
N TYR A 9 -32.06 -0.99 -6.03
CA TYR A 9 -31.66 -1.33 -4.67
C TYR A 9 -32.85 -1.29 -3.70
N ASN A 10 -33.85 -0.43 -3.93
CA ASN A 10 -35.06 -0.37 -3.10
C ASN A 10 -35.85 -1.70 -3.16
N ASP A 11 -35.95 -2.33 -4.34
CA ASP A 11 -36.61 -3.62 -4.48
C ASP A 11 -35.80 -4.76 -3.87
N LEU A 12 -34.46 -4.69 -3.97
CA LEU A 12 -33.56 -5.61 -3.24
C LEU A 12 -33.80 -5.53 -1.72
N GLY A 13 -34.17 -4.33 -1.22
CA GLY A 13 -34.63 -4.04 0.13
C GLY A 13 -35.57 -5.07 0.74
N ARG A 14 -36.45 -5.65 -0.09
CA ARG A 14 -37.50 -6.57 0.35
C ARG A 14 -37.00 -7.98 0.67
N TYR A 15 -35.76 -8.30 0.26
CA TYR A 15 -35.20 -9.66 0.31
C TYR A 15 -33.99 -9.78 1.25
N GLU A 16 -33.79 -8.80 2.13
CA GLU A 16 -32.68 -8.79 3.09
C GLU A 16 -32.62 -10.05 3.95
N LYS A 17 -33.79 -10.48 4.45
CA LYS A 17 -33.88 -11.64 5.35
C LYS A 17 -33.53 -12.94 4.63
N GLU A 18 -34.07 -13.15 3.42
CA GLU A 18 -33.81 -14.35 2.63
C GLU A 18 -32.36 -14.41 2.14
N TRP A 19 -31.81 -13.26 1.71
CA TRP A 19 -30.40 -13.16 1.32
C TRP A 19 -29.49 -13.53 2.49
N SER A 20 -29.71 -12.90 3.64
CA SER A 20 -28.90 -13.10 4.84
C SER A 20 -29.01 -14.54 5.36
N ALA A 21 -30.22 -15.12 5.34
CA ALA A 21 -30.44 -16.50 5.77
C ALA A 21 -29.64 -17.52 4.93
N ILE A 22 -29.52 -17.33 3.61
CA ILE A 22 -28.71 -18.20 2.75
C ILE A 22 -27.22 -18.12 3.15
N LEU A 23 -26.72 -16.90 3.41
CA LEU A 23 -25.32 -16.70 3.79
C LEU A 23 -25.00 -17.23 5.19
N GLU A 24 -25.95 -17.14 6.12
CA GLU A 24 -25.84 -17.73 7.45
C GLU A 24 -25.80 -19.26 7.38
N GLU A 25 -26.71 -19.90 6.64
CA GLU A 25 -26.71 -21.36 6.43
C GLU A 25 -25.41 -21.87 5.79
N ASN A 26 -24.75 -21.03 4.99
CA ASN A 26 -23.49 -21.38 4.33
C ASN A 26 -22.23 -21.11 5.16
N ASP A 27 -22.36 -20.52 6.36
CA ASP A 27 -21.24 -19.98 7.16
C ASP A 27 -20.36 -19.00 6.34
N ASN A 28 -20.99 -18.10 5.59
CA ASN A 28 -20.26 -17.22 4.68
C ASN A 28 -19.25 -16.33 5.43
N THR A 29 -18.01 -16.31 4.95
CA THR A 29 -16.95 -15.40 5.44
C THR A 29 -16.54 -14.35 4.42
N ASN A 30 -17.16 -14.32 3.23
CA ASN A 30 -16.86 -13.35 2.20
C ASN A 30 -17.65 -12.04 2.45
N PRO A 31 -16.98 -10.93 2.84
CA PRO A 31 -17.67 -9.67 3.14
C PRO A 31 -18.35 -9.02 1.93
N PHE A 32 -17.92 -9.35 0.71
CA PHE A 32 -18.38 -8.67 -0.50
C PHE A 32 -19.73 -9.18 -1.05
N ILE A 33 -20.20 -10.32 -0.55
CA ILE A 33 -21.54 -10.86 -0.89
C ILE A 33 -22.54 -10.71 0.25
N GLU A 34 -22.14 -10.18 1.41
CA GLU A 34 -23.07 -9.79 2.45
C GLU A 34 -24.05 -8.75 1.92
N TYR A 35 -25.29 -8.84 2.39
CA TYR A 35 -26.37 -7.98 1.93
C TYR A 35 -26.01 -6.50 2.12
N GLU A 36 -25.44 -6.16 3.27
CA GLU A 36 -25.05 -4.80 3.64
C GLU A 36 -24.00 -4.24 2.68
N PHE A 37 -23.08 -5.08 2.17
CA PHE A 37 -22.11 -4.64 1.16
C PHE A 37 -22.80 -4.39 -0.19
N VAL A 38 -23.56 -5.38 -0.68
CA VAL A 38 -24.17 -5.33 -2.02
C VAL A 38 -25.19 -4.20 -2.13
N TYR A 39 -26.11 -4.10 -1.16
CA TYR A 39 -27.13 -3.08 -1.11
C TYR A 39 -26.52 -1.68 -1.10
N ASN A 40 -25.53 -1.44 -0.22
CA ASN A 40 -24.92 -0.11 -0.10
C ASN A 40 -23.95 0.19 -1.25
N TRP A 41 -23.25 -0.80 -1.80
CA TRP A 41 -22.47 -0.60 -3.02
C TRP A 41 -23.40 -0.15 -4.15
N TRP A 42 -24.56 -0.79 -4.33
CA TRP A 42 -25.52 -0.36 -5.34
C TRP A 42 -26.06 1.05 -5.06
N ARG A 43 -26.48 1.31 -3.82
CA ARG A 43 -27.01 2.62 -3.40
C ARG A 43 -26.04 3.78 -3.65
N PHE A 44 -24.75 3.59 -3.34
CA PHE A 44 -23.76 4.67 -3.45
C PHE A 44 -23.09 4.69 -4.83
N LEU A 45 -22.70 3.53 -5.36
CA LEU A 45 -21.80 3.39 -6.51
C LEU A 45 -22.51 2.82 -7.75
N GLY A 46 -23.53 1.99 -7.57
CA GLY A 46 -24.14 1.22 -8.65
C GLY A 46 -25.38 1.81 -9.33
N LYS A 47 -25.86 3.01 -8.96
CA LYS A 47 -27.12 3.58 -9.49
C LYS A 47 -27.18 3.63 -11.02
N ASP A 48 -26.06 3.99 -11.67
CA ASP A 48 -25.98 4.15 -13.13
C ASP A 48 -25.32 2.94 -13.82
N GLU A 49 -25.09 1.86 -13.07
CA GLU A 49 -24.21 0.76 -13.44
C GLU A 49 -24.97 -0.48 -13.97
N LYS A 50 -26.23 -0.30 -14.39
CA LYS A 50 -27.10 -1.33 -14.99
C LYS A 50 -27.09 -2.66 -14.21
N VAL A 51 -27.23 -2.57 -12.89
CA VAL A 51 -27.28 -3.72 -12.00
C VAL A 51 -28.58 -4.50 -12.25
N GLU A 52 -28.44 -5.81 -12.43
CA GLU A 52 -29.52 -6.78 -12.58
C GLU A 52 -29.21 -7.96 -11.65
N ILE A 53 -29.88 -8.02 -10.50
CA ILE A 53 -29.80 -9.17 -9.59
C ILE A 53 -30.92 -10.12 -9.95
N TYR A 54 -30.56 -11.36 -10.26
CA TYR A 54 -31.53 -12.41 -10.58
C TYR A 54 -31.79 -13.26 -9.33
N ALA A 55 -33.00 -13.19 -8.80
CA ALA A 55 -33.45 -14.02 -7.68
C ALA A 55 -34.18 -15.25 -8.21
N VAL A 56 -34.00 -16.40 -7.56
CA VAL A 56 -34.75 -17.63 -7.88
C VAL A 56 -35.73 -17.91 -6.76
N LYS A 57 -37.00 -18.03 -7.13
CA LYS A 57 -38.12 -18.37 -6.24
C LYS A 57 -38.57 -19.80 -6.49
N GLU A 58 -38.80 -20.54 -5.42
CA GLU A 58 -39.36 -21.89 -5.45
C GLU A 58 -40.26 -22.08 -4.22
N ASN A 59 -41.50 -22.53 -4.42
CA ASN A 59 -42.49 -22.73 -3.36
C ASN A 59 -42.60 -21.52 -2.41
N ASP A 60 -42.80 -20.34 -2.99
CA ASP A 60 -42.87 -19.05 -2.28
C ASP A 60 -41.65 -18.61 -1.47
N ARG A 61 -40.51 -19.29 -1.64
CA ARG A 61 -39.25 -18.96 -0.96
C ARG A 61 -38.18 -18.54 -1.95
N MET A 62 -37.43 -17.48 -1.64
CA MET A 62 -36.19 -17.17 -2.35
C MET A 62 -35.11 -18.17 -1.95
N ILE A 63 -34.52 -18.82 -2.95
CA ILE A 63 -33.51 -19.87 -2.76
C ILE A 63 -32.14 -19.50 -3.34
N ALA A 64 -32.08 -18.46 -4.17
CA ALA A 64 -30.83 -17.97 -4.73
C ALA A 64 -30.90 -16.50 -5.14
N PHE A 65 -29.74 -15.84 -5.15
CA PHE A 65 -29.51 -14.55 -5.78
C PHE A 65 -28.23 -14.58 -6.61
N CYS A 66 -28.29 -14.06 -7.84
CA CYS A 66 -27.17 -13.98 -8.77
C CYS A 66 -26.90 -12.50 -9.09
N PRO A 67 -25.91 -11.87 -8.42
CA PRO A 67 -25.73 -10.43 -8.46
C PRO A 67 -24.92 -9.97 -9.69
N PHE A 68 -25.62 -9.62 -10.78
CA PHE A 68 -24.98 -9.20 -12.03
C PHE A 68 -25.13 -7.71 -12.33
N GLN A 69 -24.29 -7.25 -13.25
CA GLN A 69 -24.51 -6.09 -14.08
C GLN A 69 -24.66 -6.57 -15.53
N SER A 70 -25.57 -5.96 -16.27
CA SER A 70 -25.96 -6.41 -17.62
C SER A 70 -25.83 -5.25 -18.59
N GLU A 71 -24.92 -5.41 -19.54
CA GLU A 71 -24.68 -4.41 -20.58
C GLU A 71 -25.03 -4.97 -21.95
N LYS A 72 -25.89 -4.26 -22.69
CA LYS A 72 -26.15 -4.55 -24.10
C LYS A 72 -25.11 -3.86 -24.96
N THR A 73 -24.38 -4.64 -25.75
CA THR A 73 -23.37 -4.19 -26.70
C THR A 73 -23.73 -4.65 -28.11
N TRP A 74 -22.97 -4.21 -29.11
CA TRP A 74 -23.17 -4.65 -30.49
C TRP A 74 -22.86 -6.14 -30.71
N TYR A 75 -22.07 -6.77 -29.83
CA TYR A 75 -21.78 -8.21 -29.86
C TYR A 75 -22.85 -9.08 -29.17
N GLY A 76 -23.82 -8.46 -28.48
CA GLY A 76 -24.78 -9.12 -27.61
C GLY A 76 -24.71 -8.57 -26.18
N TYR A 77 -25.10 -9.37 -25.20
CA TYR A 77 -25.08 -9.00 -23.80
C TYR A 77 -23.77 -9.39 -23.12
N ILE A 78 -23.33 -8.58 -22.17
CA ILE A 78 -22.23 -8.89 -21.27
C ILE A 78 -22.82 -8.89 -19.86
N LEU A 79 -22.73 -10.03 -19.19
CA LEU A 79 -23.10 -10.16 -17.78
C LEU A 79 -21.84 -10.39 -16.97
N HIS A 80 -21.61 -9.55 -15.96
CA HIS A 80 -20.54 -9.75 -15.00
C HIS A 80 -21.06 -9.60 -13.59
N PHE A 81 -20.37 -10.17 -12.60
CA PHE A 81 -20.70 -9.86 -11.22
C PHE A 81 -20.61 -8.36 -10.96
N LEU A 82 -21.50 -7.86 -10.10
CA LEU A 82 -21.47 -6.47 -9.68
C LEU A 82 -20.16 -6.11 -8.95
N ALA A 83 -19.96 -4.81 -8.71
CA ALA A 83 -18.79 -4.29 -8.02
C ALA A 83 -17.45 -4.69 -8.67
N LEU A 84 -17.41 -4.82 -10.00
CA LEU A 84 -16.18 -5.13 -10.72
C LEU A 84 -15.13 -4.05 -10.49
N GLY A 85 -14.06 -4.41 -9.79
CA GLY A 85 -12.97 -3.50 -9.41
C GLY A 85 -13.06 -2.94 -7.98
N ASP A 86 -14.18 -3.16 -7.28
CA ASP A 86 -14.41 -2.79 -5.88
C ASP A 86 -14.55 -4.01 -4.97
N ALA A 87 -15.18 -5.07 -5.44
CA ALA A 87 -15.23 -6.35 -4.75
C ALA A 87 -14.10 -7.25 -5.25
N ASN A 88 -13.23 -7.70 -4.34
CA ASN A 88 -12.14 -8.62 -4.69
C ASN A 88 -12.64 -10.06 -4.80
N TYR A 89 -13.75 -10.39 -4.14
CA TYR A 89 -14.44 -11.67 -4.23
C TYR A 89 -15.90 -11.43 -4.55
N MET A 90 -16.47 -12.25 -5.42
CA MET A 90 -17.90 -12.26 -5.72
C MET A 90 -18.31 -13.71 -5.96
N ASP A 91 -19.57 -14.00 -5.69
CA ASP A 91 -20.11 -15.34 -5.84
C ASP A 91 -21.63 -15.30 -6.07
N LEU A 92 -22.21 -16.46 -6.36
CA LEU A 92 -23.64 -16.68 -6.30
C LEU A 92 -24.06 -16.87 -4.83
N ILE A 93 -25.20 -16.29 -4.45
CA ILE A 93 -25.77 -16.45 -3.11
C ILE A 93 -26.78 -17.57 -3.19
N VAL A 94 -26.31 -18.81 -2.98
CA VAL A 94 -27.10 -20.04 -3.15
C VAL A 94 -26.79 -20.97 -1.99
N ARG A 95 -27.79 -21.68 -1.46
CA ARG A 95 -27.53 -22.76 -0.50
C ARG A 95 -26.63 -23.81 -1.14
N LYS A 96 -25.61 -24.29 -0.43
CA LYS A 96 -24.63 -25.27 -0.96
C LYS A 96 -25.30 -26.46 -1.68
N LYS A 97 -26.37 -27.02 -1.08
CA LYS A 97 -27.13 -28.16 -1.64
C LYS A 97 -27.83 -27.87 -2.97
N ASP A 98 -28.14 -26.61 -3.26
CA ASP A 98 -28.91 -26.18 -4.43
C ASP A 98 -28.03 -25.67 -5.57
N MET A 99 -26.70 -25.62 -5.38
CA MET A 99 -25.77 -24.94 -6.29
C MET A 99 -25.86 -25.45 -7.74
N ASP A 100 -25.79 -26.77 -7.96
CA ASP A 100 -25.82 -27.35 -9.31
C ASP A 100 -27.13 -27.04 -10.05
N ARG A 101 -28.28 -27.21 -9.38
CA ARG A 101 -29.59 -26.96 -9.99
C ARG A 101 -29.84 -25.48 -10.26
N ILE A 102 -29.33 -24.58 -9.41
CA ILE A 102 -29.44 -23.13 -9.61
C ILE A 102 -28.55 -22.64 -10.73
N ILE A 103 -27.29 -23.10 -10.80
CA ILE A 103 -26.41 -22.79 -11.93
C ILE A 103 -27.09 -23.22 -13.24
N MET A 104 -27.58 -24.45 -13.32
CA MET A 104 -28.28 -24.93 -14.50
C MET A 104 -29.49 -24.05 -14.86
N PHE A 105 -30.41 -23.83 -13.91
CA PHE A 105 -31.63 -23.05 -14.14
C PHE A 105 -31.35 -21.61 -14.56
N VAL A 106 -30.49 -20.89 -13.82
CA VAL A 106 -30.21 -19.48 -14.06
C VAL A 106 -29.48 -19.30 -15.39
N PHE A 107 -28.38 -20.01 -15.62
CA PHE A 107 -27.59 -19.80 -16.84
C PHE A 107 -28.35 -20.27 -18.10
N ASP A 108 -29.10 -21.38 -18.06
CA ASP A 108 -29.93 -21.80 -19.20
C ASP A 108 -31.03 -20.78 -19.50
N THR A 109 -31.70 -20.23 -18.48
CA THR A 109 -32.74 -19.20 -18.66
C THR A 109 -32.16 -17.91 -19.26
N LEU A 110 -31.04 -17.42 -18.72
CA LEU A 110 -30.38 -16.21 -19.24
C LEU A 110 -29.87 -16.38 -20.66
N ILE A 111 -29.34 -17.56 -21.00
CA ILE A 111 -28.90 -17.90 -22.35
C ILE A 111 -30.09 -17.91 -23.32
N LYS A 112 -31.22 -18.50 -22.91
CA LYS A 112 -32.45 -18.55 -23.71
C LYS A 112 -33.00 -17.15 -23.98
N GLU A 113 -33.07 -16.29 -22.97
CA GLU A 113 -33.59 -14.92 -23.08
C GLU A 113 -32.68 -14.02 -23.92
N LYS A 114 -31.37 -14.01 -23.63
CA LYS A 114 -30.42 -13.06 -24.22
C LYS A 114 -29.86 -13.54 -25.57
N LYS A 115 -29.88 -14.85 -25.85
CA LYS A 115 -29.37 -15.58 -27.04
C LYS A 115 -27.86 -15.43 -27.31
N ARG A 116 -27.37 -14.19 -27.34
CA ARG A 116 -25.96 -13.81 -27.54
C ARG A 116 -25.47 -13.17 -26.25
N VAL A 117 -24.82 -13.95 -25.40
CA VAL A 117 -24.34 -13.46 -24.10
C VAL A 117 -22.93 -13.96 -23.81
N VAL A 118 -22.13 -13.08 -23.21
CA VAL A 118 -20.82 -13.37 -22.63
C VAL A 118 -20.90 -13.15 -21.13
N PHE A 119 -20.49 -14.14 -20.36
CA PHE A 119 -20.39 -14.07 -18.90
C PHE A 119 -18.94 -13.82 -18.51
N TYR A 120 -18.72 -12.83 -17.65
CA TYR A 120 -17.42 -12.44 -17.11
C TYR A 120 -17.51 -12.44 -15.58
N LEU A 121 -17.21 -13.57 -14.96
CA LEU A 121 -17.37 -13.80 -13.53
C LEU A 121 -16.03 -13.63 -12.82
N HIS A 122 -15.88 -12.56 -12.05
CA HIS A 122 -14.67 -12.24 -11.30
C HIS A 122 -14.77 -12.68 -9.83
N GLY A 123 -13.64 -12.87 -9.16
CA GLY A 123 -13.62 -13.02 -7.70
C GLY A 123 -14.09 -14.37 -7.15
N LEU A 124 -14.30 -15.38 -8.00
CA LEU A 124 -14.66 -16.73 -7.55
C LEU A 124 -13.48 -17.38 -6.80
N LEU A 125 -13.59 -17.57 -5.49
CA LEU A 125 -12.55 -18.22 -4.69
C LEU A 125 -12.48 -19.72 -5.01
N GLU A 126 -11.28 -20.28 -5.12
CA GLU A 126 -11.08 -21.70 -5.43
C GLU A 126 -11.38 -22.62 -4.25
N SER A 127 -11.25 -22.11 -3.02
CA SER A 127 -11.72 -22.77 -1.80
C SER A 127 -13.25 -22.92 -1.71
N VAL A 128 -14.01 -22.24 -2.59
CA VAL A 128 -15.46 -22.37 -2.69
C VAL A 128 -15.80 -23.18 -3.95
N GLU A 129 -16.83 -24.02 -3.89
CA GLU A 129 -17.12 -24.97 -4.96
C GLU A 129 -17.73 -24.34 -6.23
N THR A 130 -18.20 -23.09 -6.20
CA THR A 130 -18.93 -22.46 -7.32
C THR A 130 -18.20 -22.57 -8.66
N HIS A 131 -16.88 -22.32 -8.69
CA HIS A 131 -16.13 -22.42 -9.95
C HIS A 131 -16.16 -23.82 -10.54
N SER A 132 -16.08 -24.86 -9.71
CA SER A 132 -16.04 -26.25 -10.15
C SER A 132 -17.40 -26.71 -10.66
N LYS A 133 -18.47 -26.32 -9.96
CA LYS A 133 -19.87 -26.57 -10.32
C LYS A 133 -20.22 -25.88 -11.63
N LEU A 134 -19.77 -24.63 -11.80
CA LEU A 134 -19.89 -23.90 -13.06
C LEU A 134 -19.13 -24.59 -14.20
N SER A 135 -17.87 -25.00 -13.98
CA SER A 135 -17.10 -25.74 -15.00
C SER A 135 -17.82 -27.04 -15.43
N ASN A 136 -18.45 -27.76 -14.50
CA ASN A 136 -19.21 -28.97 -14.81
C ASN A 136 -20.45 -28.66 -15.66
N TYR A 137 -21.21 -27.62 -15.30
CA TYR A 137 -22.33 -27.14 -16.11
C TYR A 137 -21.88 -26.77 -17.54
N LEU A 138 -20.78 -26.03 -17.69
CA LEU A 138 -20.27 -25.60 -18.98
C LEU A 138 -19.83 -26.78 -19.85
N LYS A 139 -19.19 -27.81 -19.25
CA LYS A 139 -18.85 -29.05 -19.95
C LYS A 139 -20.10 -29.78 -20.44
N ALA A 140 -21.13 -29.90 -19.59
CA ALA A 140 -22.39 -30.55 -19.93
C ALA A 140 -23.16 -29.82 -21.06
N ARG A 141 -22.92 -28.52 -21.25
CA ARG A 141 -23.49 -27.71 -22.35
C ARG A 141 -22.57 -27.52 -23.54
N ASN A 142 -21.41 -28.20 -23.57
CA ASN A 142 -20.37 -28.03 -24.58
C ASN A 142 -19.98 -26.55 -24.81
N MET A 143 -19.84 -25.80 -23.71
CA MET A 143 -19.49 -24.39 -23.70
C MET A 143 -18.02 -24.21 -23.27
N LYS A 144 -17.28 -23.40 -24.03
CA LYS A 144 -15.84 -23.18 -23.79
C LYS A 144 -15.60 -22.15 -22.69
N GLU A 145 -15.12 -22.63 -21.55
CA GLU A 145 -14.62 -21.78 -20.45
C GLU A 145 -13.17 -21.33 -20.69
N ARG A 146 -12.86 -20.09 -20.29
CA ARG A 146 -11.49 -19.60 -20.09
C ARG A 146 -11.40 -18.93 -18.73
N TYR A 147 -10.32 -19.15 -17.98
CA TYR A 147 -10.13 -18.44 -16.73
C TYR A 147 -8.68 -18.04 -16.49
N SER A 148 -8.49 -17.02 -15.67
CA SER A 148 -7.19 -16.64 -15.10
C SER A 148 -7.25 -16.71 -13.57
N ARG A 149 -6.12 -17.04 -12.95
CA ARG A 149 -5.98 -17.14 -11.50
C ARG A 149 -5.22 -15.94 -10.94
N ILE A 150 -5.63 -15.47 -9.77
CA ILE A 150 -4.93 -14.45 -8.98
C ILE A 150 -4.73 -14.99 -7.58
N VAL A 151 -3.49 -14.95 -7.08
CA VAL A 151 -3.16 -15.43 -5.73
C VAL A 151 -3.86 -14.58 -4.66
N THR A 152 -4.33 -15.25 -3.61
CA THR A 152 -5.04 -14.69 -2.46
C THR A 152 -4.37 -15.18 -1.17
N PRO A 153 -3.22 -14.58 -0.79
CA PRO A 153 -2.47 -14.99 0.39
C PRO A 153 -3.24 -14.69 1.68
N TYR A 154 -3.11 -15.60 2.65
CA TYR A 154 -3.71 -15.45 3.96
C TYR A 154 -2.82 -16.02 5.06
N ILE A 155 -3.12 -15.64 6.30
CA ILE A 155 -2.55 -16.20 7.51
C ILE A 155 -3.66 -17.00 8.17
N ASP A 156 -3.43 -18.29 8.33
CA ASP A 156 -4.27 -19.19 9.11
C ASP A 156 -3.97 -18.96 10.59
N LEU A 157 -4.88 -18.24 11.27
CA LEU A 157 -4.70 -17.87 12.67
C LEU A 157 -5.09 -18.99 13.62
N LYS A 158 -5.84 -20.01 13.16
CA LYS A 158 -6.25 -21.14 14.01
C LYS A 158 -5.07 -22.02 14.41
N ASN A 159 -4.10 -22.14 13.51
CA ASN A 159 -3.06 -23.15 13.58
C ASN A 159 -1.68 -22.55 13.93
N ILE A 160 -1.64 -21.35 14.51
CA ILE A 160 -0.40 -20.67 14.90
C ILE A 160 -0.49 -20.06 16.30
N THR A 161 0.65 -20.00 16.99
CA THR A 161 0.87 -19.07 18.10
C THR A 161 1.56 -17.82 17.56
N TYR A 162 1.39 -16.68 18.23
CA TYR A 162 2.02 -15.44 17.79
C TYR A 162 3.56 -15.53 17.85
N GLU A 163 4.08 -16.10 18.93
CA GLU A 163 5.51 -16.23 19.21
C GLU A 163 6.22 -17.08 18.15
N ASP A 164 5.70 -18.28 17.85
CA ASP A 164 6.32 -19.18 16.87
C ASP A 164 6.23 -18.62 15.46
N TYR A 165 5.10 -17.99 15.13
CA TYR A 165 4.89 -17.37 13.83
C TYR A 165 5.84 -16.17 13.60
N MET A 166 6.12 -15.39 14.64
CA MET A 166 6.97 -14.20 14.56
C MET A 166 8.47 -14.52 14.64
N LYS A 167 8.87 -15.60 15.31
CA LYS A 167 10.29 -16.02 15.45
C LYS A 167 11.12 -15.91 14.15
N PRO A 168 10.70 -16.47 13.00
CA PRO A 168 11.45 -16.33 11.74
C PRO A 168 11.29 -14.96 11.06
N ARG A 169 10.31 -14.14 11.46
CA ARG A 169 9.91 -12.88 10.80
C ARG A 169 10.41 -11.61 11.50
N HIS A 170 10.87 -11.72 12.74
CA HIS A 170 11.40 -10.60 13.56
C HIS A 170 12.45 -9.75 12.84
N LYS A 171 13.42 -10.40 12.19
CA LYS A 171 14.52 -9.72 11.49
C LYS A 171 14.20 -9.42 10.02
N LEU A 172 13.07 -9.89 9.51
CA LEU A 172 12.70 -9.73 8.11
C LEU A 172 12.62 -8.24 7.75
N HIS A 173 13.38 -7.82 6.73
CA HIS A 173 13.51 -6.41 6.30
C HIS A 173 13.95 -5.44 7.40
N GLY A 174 14.60 -5.95 8.45
CA GLY A 174 15.02 -5.18 9.62
C GLY A 174 13.87 -4.67 10.47
N LEU A 175 12.73 -5.40 10.51
CA LEU A 175 11.52 -5.03 11.24
C LEU A 175 11.80 -4.64 12.70
N ASP A 176 12.48 -5.48 13.48
CA ASP A 176 12.81 -5.16 14.88
C ASP A 176 13.61 -3.85 15.02
N ARG A 177 14.63 -3.64 14.18
CA ARG A 177 15.44 -2.40 14.20
C ARG A 177 14.60 -1.19 13.86
N ARG A 178 13.74 -1.30 12.85
CA ARG A 178 12.86 -0.22 12.40
C ARG A 178 11.85 0.16 13.47
N GLU A 179 11.22 -0.84 14.08
CA GLU A 179 10.26 -0.65 15.17
C GLU A 179 10.93 -0.05 16.41
N LYS A 180 12.08 -0.60 16.84
CA LYS A 180 12.84 -0.06 17.97
C LYS A 180 13.16 1.41 17.77
N ARG A 181 13.60 1.80 16.56
CA ARG A 181 13.91 3.20 16.22
C ARG A 181 12.67 4.07 16.13
N LEU A 182 11.54 3.54 15.65
CA LEU A 182 10.27 4.28 15.63
C LEU A 182 9.80 4.60 17.06
N ARG A 183 9.93 3.62 17.97
CA ARG A 183 9.59 3.79 19.40
C ARG A 183 10.49 4.78 20.14
N LEU A 184 11.67 5.11 19.62
CA LEU A 184 12.50 6.20 20.17
C LEU A 184 11.91 7.60 19.89
N LEU A 185 11.00 7.73 18.92
CA LEU A 185 10.33 9.00 18.65
C LEU A 185 9.15 9.26 19.60
N GLY A 186 8.69 8.23 20.30
CA GLY A 186 7.55 8.29 21.20
C GLY A 186 6.80 6.96 21.25
N ASP A 187 5.70 6.95 21.98
CA ASP A 187 4.84 5.79 22.12
C ASP A 187 4.23 5.36 20.78
N VAL A 188 4.28 4.07 20.47
CA VAL A 188 3.77 3.51 19.20
C VAL A 188 2.77 2.42 19.52
N GLN A 189 1.52 2.64 19.12
CA GLN A 189 0.42 1.74 19.45
C GLN A 189 -0.43 1.42 18.23
N LEU A 190 -0.87 0.16 18.16
CA LEU A 190 -1.99 -0.22 17.31
C LEU A 190 -3.29 0.18 18.00
N GLN A 191 -4.17 0.86 17.26
CA GLN A 191 -5.52 1.16 17.70
C GLN A 191 -6.53 0.61 16.68
N ILE A 192 -7.68 0.16 17.18
CA ILE A 192 -8.87 0.03 16.35
C ILE A 192 -9.59 1.37 16.41
N SER A 193 -9.33 2.22 15.43
CA SER A 193 -9.86 3.59 15.40
C SER A 193 -11.38 3.58 15.18
N PRO A 194 -12.12 4.47 15.86
CA PRO A 194 -13.54 4.64 15.61
C PRO A 194 -13.81 5.21 14.21
N ALA A 195 -15.05 5.04 13.72
CA ALA A 195 -15.47 5.55 12.42
C ALA A 195 -15.26 7.07 12.27
N SER A 196 -15.33 7.83 13.36
CA SER A 196 -15.08 9.28 13.38
C SER A 196 -13.68 9.67 12.88
N GLU A 197 -12.69 8.78 12.94
CA GLU A 197 -11.34 9.01 12.43
C GLU A 197 -11.18 8.70 10.92
N ILE A 198 -12.22 8.24 10.22
CA ILE A 198 -12.13 7.85 8.80
C ILE A 198 -11.60 8.97 7.89
N ASN A 199 -11.90 10.22 8.22
CA ASN A 199 -11.39 11.37 7.47
C ASN A 199 -9.86 11.49 7.56
N GLN A 200 -9.25 11.11 8.68
CA GLN A 200 -7.80 11.06 8.82
C GLN A 200 -7.19 9.95 7.97
N VAL A 201 -7.86 8.80 7.88
CA VAL A 201 -7.51 7.69 6.98
C VAL A 201 -7.52 8.14 5.52
N PHE A 202 -8.55 8.87 5.08
CA PHE A 202 -8.61 9.45 3.74
C PHE A 202 -7.47 10.44 3.48
N LYS A 203 -7.19 11.35 4.43
CA LYS A 203 -6.08 12.31 4.33
C LYS A 203 -4.73 11.59 4.20
N LEU A 204 -4.47 10.57 5.02
CA LEU A 204 -3.22 9.81 4.97
C LEU A 204 -3.07 9.04 3.65
N HIS A 205 -4.16 8.45 3.15
CA HIS A 205 -4.20 7.84 1.83
C HIS A 205 -3.85 8.88 0.75
N GLN A 206 -4.53 10.02 0.75
CA GLN A 206 -4.33 11.06 -0.24
C GLN A 206 -2.90 11.61 -0.22
N LYS A 207 -2.29 11.84 0.96
CA LYS A 207 -0.88 12.25 1.09
C LYS A 207 0.05 11.29 0.36
N ARG A 208 -0.10 9.98 0.60
CA ARG A 208 0.71 8.92 -0.03
C ARG A 208 0.49 8.80 -1.54
N TRP A 209 -0.76 8.96 -1.98
CA TRP A 209 -1.18 8.67 -3.35
C TRP A 209 -1.25 9.91 -4.25
N LYS A 210 -1.03 11.13 -3.73
CA LYS A 210 -1.02 12.40 -4.49
C LYS A 210 -0.19 12.33 -5.77
N LYS A 211 0.95 11.63 -5.72
CA LYS A 211 1.89 11.45 -6.84
C LYS A 211 1.85 10.03 -7.45
N LYS A 212 0.83 9.22 -7.18
CA LYS A 212 0.73 7.82 -7.62
C LYS A 212 -0.59 7.58 -8.33
N ASN A 213 -0.65 6.57 -9.19
CA ASN A 213 -1.91 6.20 -9.83
C ASN A 213 -2.76 5.36 -8.86
N ASP A 214 -3.71 5.98 -8.16
CA ASP A 214 -4.68 5.28 -7.30
C ASP A 214 -5.51 4.29 -8.12
N THR A 215 -5.49 3.03 -7.71
CA THR A 215 -6.26 1.95 -8.33
C THR A 215 -7.42 1.46 -7.46
N SER A 216 -7.50 1.92 -6.21
CA SER A 216 -8.59 1.58 -5.28
C SER A 216 -9.80 2.51 -5.46
N GLY A 217 -9.55 3.74 -5.92
CA GLY A 217 -10.55 4.80 -5.97
C GLY A 217 -10.87 5.39 -4.60
N PHE A 218 -10.10 5.06 -3.56
CA PHE A 218 -10.27 5.57 -2.20
C PHE A 218 -10.04 7.10 -2.10
N SER A 219 -9.47 7.70 -3.16
CA SER A 219 -9.34 9.16 -3.31
C SER A 219 -10.56 9.85 -3.97
N SER A 220 -11.57 9.09 -4.43
CA SER A 220 -12.80 9.64 -5.03
C SER A 220 -13.83 9.99 -3.95
N GLU A 221 -14.45 11.17 -4.03
CA GLU A 221 -15.49 11.62 -3.09
C GLU A 221 -16.66 10.63 -2.98
N ARG A 222 -17.15 10.15 -4.13
CA ARG A 222 -18.24 9.16 -4.19
C ARG A 222 -17.89 7.87 -3.43
N LYS A 223 -16.66 7.38 -3.59
CA LYS A 223 -16.17 6.19 -2.87
C LYS A 223 -15.88 6.48 -1.41
N GLN A 224 -15.41 7.67 -1.06
CA GLN A 224 -15.23 8.08 0.33
C GLN A 224 -16.55 8.09 1.09
N ALA A 225 -17.64 8.57 0.48
CA ALA A 225 -18.98 8.50 1.07
C ALA A 225 -19.39 7.04 1.36
N PHE A 226 -19.15 6.13 0.42
CA PHE A 226 -19.41 4.69 0.59
C PHE A 226 -18.58 4.07 1.72
N PHE A 227 -17.26 4.27 1.74
CA PHE A 227 -16.39 3.74 2.80
C PHE A 227 -16.67 4.35 4.17
N LYS A 228 -16.98 5.64 4.21
CA LYS A 228 -17.40 6.31 5.45
C LYS A 228 -18.68 5.68 5.99
N TYR A 229 -19.70 5.52 5.13
CA TYR A 229 -20.95 4.91 5.53
C TYR A 229 -20.75 3.49 6.08
N LEU A 230 -19.99 2.65 5.37
CA LEU A 230 -19.67 1.29 5.84
C LEU A 230 -18.89 1.29 7.15
N ALA A 231 -17.99 2.26 7.37
CA ALA A 231 -17.24 2.39 8.63
C ALA A 231 -18.14 2.76 9.81
N GLU A 232 -19.19 3.53 9.57
CA GLU A 232 -20.17 3.95 10.57
C GLU A 232 -21.17 2.83 10.90
N GLN A 233 -21.32 1.81 10.05
CA GLN A 233 -22.18 0.67 10.34
C GLN A 233 -21.49 -0.31 11.30
N SER A 234 -22.14 -0.59 12.43
CA SER A 234 -21.68 -1.55 13.44
C SER A 234 -22.56 -2.80 13.54
N ASN A 235 -23.73 -2.79 12.90
CA ASN A 235 -24.70 -3.89 12.94
C ASN A 235 -24.39 -4.92 11.85
N GLY A 236 -24.82 -6.17 12.09
CA GLY A 236 -24.70 -7.25 11.12
C GLY A 236 -23.42 -8.07 11.23
N LYS A 237 -23.23 -8.96 10.25
CA LYS A 237 -22.10 -9.91 10.23
C LYS A 237 -20.86 -9.32 9.55
N LEU A 238 -21.07 -8.33 8.67
CA LEU A 238 -20.04 -7.49 8.09
C LEU A 238 -19.76 -6.29 8.98
N ARG A 239 -18.50 -6.10 9.39
CA ARG A 239 -18.06 -4.89 10.10
C ARG A 239 -16.80 -4.34 9.48
N VAL A 240 -16.66 -3.03 9.44
CA VAL A 240 -15.39 -2.39 9.08
C VAL A 240 -14.52 -2.30 10.33
N ARG A 241 -13.22 -2.60 10.17
CA ARG A 241 -12.24 -2.51 11.25
C ARG A 241 -11.07 -1.64 10.78
N LEU A 242 -11.03 -0.41 11.29
CA LEU A 242 -9.97 0.57 11.00
C LEU A 242 -8.77 0.31 11.91
N SER A 243 -7.82 -0.51 11.48
CA SER A 243 -6.60 -0.76 12.23
C SER A 243 -5.58 0.34 11.93
N THR A 244 -5.22 1.15 12.91
CA THR A 244 -4.32 2.30 12.76
C THR A 244 -3.08 2.12 13.62
N LEU A 245 -1.94 2.60 13.13
CA LEU A 245 -0.72 2.71 13.92
C LEU A 245 -0.54 4.18 14.28
N LYS A 246 -0.59 4.49 15.57
CA LYS A 246 -0.36 5.83 16.08
C LYS A 246 1.03 5.94 16.68
N LEU A 247 1.71 7.05 16.38
CA LEU A 247 2.89 7.51 17.09
C LEU A 247 2.44 8.69 17.96
N ARG A 248 2.41 8.50 19.28
CA ARG A 248 1.69 9.37 20.22
C ARG A 248 0.23 9.48 19.78
N ASN A 249 -0.21 10.67 19.37
CA ASN A 249 -1.58 10.91 18.91
C ASN A 249 -1.70 10.98 17.37
N GLU A 250 -0.59 10.84 16.63
CA GLU A 250 -0.58 10.97 15.17
C GLU A 250 -0.71 9.62 14.47
N MET A 251 -1.69 9.50 13.56
CA MET A 251 -1.86 8.32 12.71
C MET A 251 -0.80 8.28 11.60
N ILE A 252 0.15 7.34 11.70
CA ILE A 252 1.24 7.18 10.73
C ILE A 252 1.03 6.00 9.76
N ALA A 253 0.09 5.09 10.06
CA ALA A 253 -0.30 4.00 9.19
C ALA A 253 -1.74 3.56 9.45
N PHE A 254 -2.40 2.98 8.44
CA PHE A 254 -3.72 2.38 8.58
C PHE A 254 -3.93 1.17 7.66
N THR A 255 -4.88 0.32 8.06
CA THR A 255 -5.57 -0.66 7.23
C THR A 255 -7.08 -0.45 7.41
N TYR A 256 -7.77 -0.13 6.32
CA TYR A 256 -9.22 -0.28 6.22
C TYR A 256 -9.50 -1.75 5.90
N GLY A 257 -10.04 -2.49 6.87
CA GLY A 257 -10.33 -3.91 6.73
C GLY A 257 -11.80 -4.25 6.94
N PHE A 258 -12.21 -5.42 6.48
CA PHE A 258 -13.53 -6.00 6.72
C PHE A 258 -13.39 -7.19 7.68
N ALA A 259 -14.23 -7.25 8.70
CA ALA A 259 -14.43 -8.40 9.55
C ALA A 259 -15.75 -9.06 9.13
N CYS A 260 -15.71 -10.36 8.81
CA CYS A 260 -16.89 -11.16 8.49
C CYS A 260 -16.71 -12.58 9.01
N ARG A 261 -17.59 -13.01 9.93
CA ARG A 261 -17.64 -14.36 10.55
C ARG A 261 -16.26 -15.03 10.70
N GLY A 262 -15.43 -14.53 11.62
CA GLY A 262 -14.11 -15.12 11.91
C GLY A 262 -12.99 -14.82 10.90
N ARG A 263 -13.27 -14.18 9.76
CA ARG A 263 -12.27 -13.71 8.80
C ARG A 263 -12.07 -12.20 8.92
N TYR A 264 -10.82 -11.77 9.03
CA TYR A 264 -10.42 -10.38 8.82
C TYR A 264 -9.80 -10.24 7.42
N LEU A 265 -10.24 -9.29 6.61
CA LEU A 265 -9.74 -9.02 5.27
C LEU A 265 -9.15 -7.61 5.21
N GLY A 266 -7.84 -7.50 4.97
CA GLY A 266 -7.17 -6.22 4.74
C GLY A 266 -7.45 -5.68 3.34
N TYR A 267 -8.23 -4.60 3.23
CA TYR A 267 -8.73 -4.11 1.94
C TYR A 267 -7.91 -2.92 1.40
N VAL A 268 -7.89 -1.78 2.09
CA VAL A 268 -7.06 -0.61 1.72
C VAL A 268 -6.00 -0.38 2.79
N LEU A 269 -4.75 -0.17 2.37
CA LEU A 269 -3.63 0.10 3.26
C LEU A 269 -2.95 1.42 2.89
N GLY A 270 -2.52 2.16 3.90
CA GLY A 270 -1.82 3.42 3.73
C GLY A 270 -0.86 3.68 4.87
N HIS A 271 0.17 4.47 4.59
CA HIS A 271 1.09 4.96 5.61
C HIS A 271 1.70 6.28 5.19
N ASP A 272 2.10 7.08 6.17
CA ASP A 272 2.73 8.37 5.97
C ASP A 272 4.13 8.22 5.36
N SER A 273 4.33 8.82 4.20
CA SER A 273 5.59 8.76 3.47
C SER A 273 6.77 9.40 4.18
N ASP A 274 6.53 10.24 5.18
CA ASP A 274 7.62 10.85 5.97
C ASP A 274 8.30 9.82 6.87
N PHE A 275 7.56 8.78 7.26
CA PHE A 275 8.04 7.67 8.08
C PHE A 275 8.49 6.46 7.26
N ASP A 276 8.65 6.57 5.93
CA ASP A 276 9.03 5.45 5.05
C ASP A 276 10.26 4.67 5.56
N VAL A 277 11.24 5.38 6.13
CA VAL A 277 12.47 4.78 6.67
C VAL A 277 12.20 3.81 7.83
N TYR A 278 11.20 4.11 8.66
CA TYR A 278 10.76 3.27 9.78
C TYR A 278 9.83 2.13 9.35
N GLY A 279 9.38 2.08 8.09
CA GLY A 279 8.50 1.02 7.59
C GLY A 279 7.20 0.82 8.40
N PRO A 280 6.44 1.87 8.73
CA PRO A 280 5.27 1.79 9.62
C PRO A 280 4.19 0.81 9.13
N GLY A 281 4.04 0.62 7.81
CA GLY A 281 3.12 -0.38 7.28
C GLY A 281 3.48 -1.82 7.68
N ARG A 282 4.78 -2.16 7.82
CA ARG A 282 5.22 -3.50 8.27
C ARG A 282 5.01 -3.66 9.78
N VAL A 283 5.30 -2.61 10.55
CA VAL A 283 5.00 -2.58 12.00
C VAL A 283 3.50 -2.76 12.22
N LEU A 284 2.65 -2.04 11.48
CA LEU A 284 1.21 -2.21 11.54
C LEU A 284 0.78 -3.64 11.22
N VAL A 285 1.36 -4.30 10.22
CA VAL A 285 1.04 -5.71 9.90
C VAL A 285 1.39 -6.63 11.06
N LYS A 286 2.58 -6.49 11.66
CA LYS A 286 3.01 -7.26 12.84
C LYS A 286 2.01 -7.12 13.99
N GLU A 287 1.73 -5.88 14.40
CA GLU A 287 0.82 -5.60 15.53
C GLU A 287 -0.60 -6.10 15.23
N LYS A 288 -1.05 -5.93 13.98
CA LYS A 288 -2.37 -6.40 13.53
C LYS A 288 -2.49 -7.91 13.58
N ILE A 289 -1.44 -8.67 13.26
CA ILE A 289 -1.46 -10.14 13.36
C ILE A 289 -1.71 -10.55 14.81
N LYS A 290 -0.93 -9.99 15.75
CA LYS A 290 -1.13 -10.22 17.18
C LYS A 290 -2.56 -9.91 17.59
N ARG A 291 -3.03 -8.71 17.25
CA ARG A 291 -4.36 -8.25 17.64
C ARG A 291 -5.48 -9.12 17.07
N ASN A 292 -5.36 -9.61 15.84
CA ASN A 292 -6.39 -10.49 15.26
C ASN A 292 -6.41 -11.87 15.93
N ILE A 293 -5.27 -12.39 16.38
CA ILE A 293 -5.22 -13.60 17.21
C ILE A 293 -5.94 -13.34 18.54
N ASP A 294 -5.60 -12.25 19.23
CA ASP A 294 -6.20 -11.86 20.51
C ASP A 294 -7.73 -11.66 20.40
N ASP A 295 -8.20 -11.08 19.28
CA ASP A 295 -9.62 -10.87 19.00
C ASP A 295 -10.35 -12.14 18.51
N GLY A 296 -9.68 -13.29 18.45
CA GLY A 296 -10.27 -14.58 18.08
C GLY A 296 -10.59 -14.76 16.58
N PHE A 297 -9.96 -13.98 15.69
CA PHE A 297 -10.08 -14.24 14.26
C PHE A 297 -9.38 -15.53 13.88
N GLN A 298 -9.98 -16.24 12.94
CA GLN A 298 -9.52 -17.52 12.43
C GLN A 298 -8.66 -17.39 11.17
N LYS A 299 -8.89 -16.34 10.38
CA LYS A 299 -8.20 -16.10 9.11
C LYS A 299 -7.92 -14.62 8.93
N LEU A 300 -6.65 -14.26 8.71
CA LEU A 300 -6.25 -12.93 8.26
C LEU A 300 -5.95 -12.99 6.76
N ASP A 301 -6.90 -12.50 5.98
CA ASP A 301 -6.84 -12.42 4.54
C ASP A 301 -6.13 -11.14 4.08
N MET A 302 -5.09 -11.30 3.27
CA MET A 302 -4.28 -10.18 2.77
C MET A 302 -4.77 -9.64 1.40
N SER A 303 -5.90 -10.16 0.93
CA SER A 303 -6.54 -9.88 -0.34
C SER A 303 -5.73 -10.24 -1.59
N ILE A 304 -6.38 -10.18 -2.74
CA ILE A 304 -5.81 -10.58 -4.04
C ILE A 304 -4.53 -9.82 -4.37
N GLY A 305 -3.57 -10.47 -5.04
CA GLY A 305 -2.41 -9.80 -5.64
C GLY A 305 -1.07 -10.44 -5.30
N TYR A 306 -0.06 -10.09 -6.10
CA TYR A 306 1.28 -10.67 -6.08
C TYR A 306 2.30 -9.79 -5.34
N GLU A 307 1.85 -8.89 -4.47
CA GLU A 307 2.78 -8.02 -3.72
C GLU A 307 3.69 -8.86 -2.80
N PRO A 308 5.03 -8.76 -2.92
CA PRO A 308 5.96 -9.65 -2.21
C PRO A 308 5.74 -9.68 -0.70
N TYR A 309 5.43 -8.53 -0.10
CA TYR A 309 5.19 -8.46 1.34
C TYR A 309 4.05 -9.37 1.79
N LYS A 310 3.00 -9.61 0.98
CA LYS A 310 1.92 -10.51 1.39
C LYS A 310 2.39 -11.96 1.50
N LEU A 311 3.27 -12.37 0.58
CA LEU A 311 3.87 -13.71 0.55
C LEU A 311 4.95 -13.89 1.63
N GLU A 312 5.46 -12.81 2.20
CA GLU A 312 6.37 -12.88 3.35
C GLU A 312 5.62 -13.19 4.66
N TRP A 313 4.35 -12.77 4.74
CA TRP A 313 3.50 -12.96 5.92
C TRP A 313 2.57 -14.17 5.79
N ASN A 314 2.25 -14.65 4.59
CA ASN A 314 1.27 -15.73 4.48
C ASN A 314 1.75 -17.03 5.16
N THR A 315 0.80 -17.80 5.66
CA THR A 315 1.03 -19.22 6.01
C THR A 315 0.70 -20.10 4.82
N ASP A 316 -0.32 -19.71 4.04
CA ASP A 316 -0.80 -20.42 2.87
C ASP A 316 -1.48 -19.44 1.88
N SER A 317 -1.92 -19.91 0.72
CA SER A 317 -2.55 -19.10 -0.31
C SER A 317 -3.75 -19.80 -0.95
N ASP A 318 -4.84 -19.06 -1.09
CA ASP A 318 -5.96 -19.42 -1.96
C ASP A 318 -5.78 -18.74 -3.33
N TYR A 319 -6.70 -18.97 -4.26
CA TYR A 319 -6.73 -18.35 -5.57
C TYR A 319 -8.13 -17.87 -5.91
N THR A 320 -8.22 -16.74 -6.59
CA THR A 320 -9.46 -16.27 -7.21
C THR A 320 -9.41 -16.49 -8.70
N ARG A 321 -10.53 -16.94 -9.25
CA ARG A 321 -10.74 -17.08 -10.69
C ARG A 321 -11.48 -15.87 -11.25
N LYS A 322 -11.02 -15.47 -12.43
CA LYS A 322 -11.81 -14.69 -13.37
C LYS A 322 -12.19 -15.60 -14.52
N THR A 323 -13.43 -16.06 -14.53
CA THR A 323 -13.99 -17.00 -15.50
C THR A 323 -14.75 -16.25 -16.59
N ILE A 324 -14.48 -16.61 -17.85
CA ILE A 324 -15.12 -16.04 -19.03
C ILE A 324 -15.65 -17.17 -19.91
N PHE A 325 -16.94 -17.13 -20.21
CA PHE A 325 -17.60 -18.06 -21.12
C PHE A 325 -18.71 -17.33 -21.89
N SER A 326 -19.25 -17.97 -22.92
CA SER A 326 -20.25 -17.36 -23.81
C SER A 326 -21.14 -18.40 -24.44
N THR A 327 -22.28 -17.98 -24.98
CA THR A 327 -23.02 -18.82 -25.92
C THR A 327 -22.16 -19.15 -27.14
N ASN A 328 -22.42 -20.30 -27.78
CA ASN A 328 -21.66 -20.79 -28.95
C ASN A 328 -21.97 -20.02 -30.25
N THR A 329 -22.51 -18.80 -30.14
CA THR A 329 -22.70 -17.92 -31.29
C THR A 329 -21.36 -17.30 -31.72
N PHE A 330 -21.19 -17.07 -33.02
CA PHE A 330 -19.95 -16.52 -33.58
C PHE A 330 -19.55 -15.19 -32.93
N ARG A 331 -20.48 -14.24 -32.83
CA ARG A 331 -20.24 -12.90 -32.24
C ARG A 331 -19.83 -12.97 -30.77
N ALA A 332 -20.57 -13.73 -29.95
CA ALA A 332 -20.25 -13.86 -28.53
C ALA A 332 -18.91 -14.59 -28.30
N SER A 333 -18.61 -15.59 -29.15
CA SER A 333 -17.34 -16.34 -29.10
C SER A 333 -16.13 -15.47 -29.44
N ILE A 334 -16.22 -14.61 -30.45
CA ILE A 334 -15.16 -13.63 -30.79
C ILE A 334 -14.94 -12.67 -29.63
N TYR A 335 -16.02 -12.12 -29.09
CA TYR A 335 -15.90 -11.16 -28.00
C TYR A 335 -15.33 -11.78 -26.72
N ARG A 336 -15.74 -13.01 -26.39
CA ARG A 336 -15.11 -13.81 -25.33
C ARG A 336 -13.61 -13.99 -25.56
N TYR A 337 -13.20 -14.30 -26.79
CA TYR A 337 -11.78 -14.46 -27.12
C TYR A 337 -11.00 -13.16 -26.94
N PHE A 338 -11.56 -12.02 -27.38
CA PHE A 338 -10.98 -10.70 -27.15
C PHE A 338 -10.82 -10.37 -25.66
N LEU A 339 -11.87 -10.57 -24.85
CA LEU A 339 -11.80 -10.38 -23.40
C LEU A 339 -10.76 -11.29 -22.74
N TRP A 340 -10.68 -12.55 -23.17
CA TRP A 340 -9.67 -13.49 -22.72
C TRP A 340 -8.25 -13.01 -23.05
N LEU A 341 -7.98 -12.55 -24.26
CA LEU A 341 -6.67 -12.02 -24.64
C LEU A 341 -6.29 -10.81 -23.78
N LYS A 342 -7.24 -9.88 -23.58
CA LYS A 342 -7.06 -8.73 -22.69
C LYS A 342 -6.71 -9.16 -21.27
N GLU A 343 -7.46 -10.09 -20.68
CA GLU A 343 -7.17 -10.60 -19.33
C GLU A 343 -5.84 -11.37 -19.25
N LYS A 344 -5.52 -12.18 -20.26
CA LYS A 344 -4.25 -12.92 -20.31
C LYS A 344 -3.05 -11.95 -20.32
N LEU A 345 -3.15 -10.86 -21.08
CA LEU A 345 -2.13 -9.80 -21.09
C LEU A 345 -2.05 -9.09 -19.73
N ILE A 346 -3.18 -8.65 -19.18
CA ILE A 346 -3.24 -7.97 -17.88
C ILE A 346 -2.68 -8.86 -16.76
N SER A 347 -3.06 -10.14 -16.74
CA SER A 347 -2.62 -11.12 -15.73
C SER A 347 -1.11 -11.36 -15.83
N ARG A 348 -0.57 -11.54 -17.05
CA ARG A 348 0.89 -11.66 -17.27
C ARG A 348 1.63 -10.43 -16.75
N VAL A 349 1.16 -9.23 -17.07
CA VAL A 349 1.78 -7.98 -16.61
C VAL A 349 1.73 -7.86 -15.09
N ARG A 350 0.61 -8.21 -14.46
CA ARG A 350 0.43 -8.11 -13.00
C ARG A 350 1.28 -9.10 -12.19
N LYS A 351 1.72 -10.22 -12.79
CA LYS A 351 2.67 -11.15 -12.15
C LYS A 351 4.05 -10.53 -11.94
N TYR A 352 4.44 -9.57 -12.79
CA TYR A 352 5.73 -8.88 -12.67
C TYR A 352 5.58 -7.63 -11.78
N TYR A 353 5.93 -7.79 -10.50
CA TYR A 353 5.82 -6.73 -9.50
C TYR A 353 6.53 -5.42 -9.90
N SER A 354 7.66 -5.50 -10.60
CA SER A 354 8.41 -4.35 -11.12
C SER A 354 7.57 -3.48 -12.06
N ILE A 355 6.78 -4.09 -12.95
CA ILE A 355 5.90 -3.37 -13.88
C ILE A 355 4.74 -2.71 -13.14
N VAL A 356 4.18 -3.39 -12.14
CA VAL A 356 3.12 -2.83 -11.28
C VAL A 356 3.64 -1.59 -10.54
N ILE A 357 4.84 -1.67 -9.94
CA ILE A 357 5.50 -0.51 -9.32
C ILE A 357 5.73 0.60 -10.34
N PHE A 358 6.25 0.28 -11.52
CA PHE A 358 6.52 1.27 -12.56
C PHE A 358 5.23 2.03 -12.96
N ARG A 359 4.14 1.31 -13.21
CA ARG A 359 2.84 1.92 -13.52
C ARG A 359 2.33 2.78 -12.36
N ARG A 360 2.45 2.31 -11.12
CA ARG A 360 1.95 3.04 -9.94
C ARG A 360 2.76 4.29 -9.63
N ASN A 361 4.09 4.19 -9.66
CA ASN A 361 5.00 5.23 -9.17
C ASN A 361 5.56 6.13 -10.29
N THR A 362 5.81 5.59 -11.49
CA THR A 362 6.42 6.34 -12.59
C THR A 362 5.37 7.00 -13.46
N ILE A 363 4.40 6.21 -13.97
CA ILE A 363 3.30 6.74 -14.79
C ILE A 363 2.39 7.65 -13.95
N GLY A 364 2.10 7.27 -12.70
CA GLY A 364 1.32 8.10 -11.77
C GLY A 364 1.93 9.50 -11.56
N LYS A 365 3.25 9.58 -11.37
CA LYS A 365 3.98 10.86 -11.27
C LYS A 365 3.90 11.65 -12.57
N LEU A 366 4.13 11.00 -13.71
CA LEU A 366 4.05 11.66 -15.01
C LEU A 366 2.68 12.30 -15.24
N LYS A 367 1.59 11.57 -14.98
CA LYS A 367 0.22 12.09 -15.05
C LYS A 367 0.00 13.27 -14.10
N TYR A 368 0.50 13.19 -12.87
CA TYR A 368 0.41 14.29 -11.91
C TYR A 368 1.08 15.56 -12.44
N TYR A 369 2.30 15.45 -12.98
CA TYR A 369 3.01 16.60 -13.54
C TYR A 369 2.33 17.13 -14.82
N LEU A 370 1.83 16.25 -15.68
CA LEU A 370 1.06 16.64 -16.87
C LEU A 370 -0.23 17.40 -16.52
N ARG A 371 -0.87 17.06 -15.40
CA ARG A 371 -2.08 17.73 -14.90
C ARG A 371 -1.79 19.04 -14.16
N ASN A 372 -0.56 19.25 -13.70
CA ASN A 372 -0.13 20.46 -12.99
C ASN A 372 0.92 21.24 -13.81
N LYS A 373 0.83 21.22 -15.14
CA LYS A 373 1.79 21.87 -16.06
C LYS A 373 1.96 23.35 -15.78
N ASP A 374 0.89 24.04 -15.36
CA ASP A 374 0.96 25.49 -15.10
C ASP A 374 1.70 25.82 -13.79
N LYS A 375 1.96 24.82 -12.94
CA LYS A 375 2.72 24.96 -11.68
C LYS A 375 4.18 24.51 -11.78
N PHE A 376 4.60 23.88 -12.89
CA PHE A 376 5.94 23.32 -13.03
C PHE A 376 6.42 23.41 -14.48
N HIS A 377 7.67 23.84 -14.71
CA HIS A 377 8.32 23.68 -16.02
C HIS A 377 8.55 22.19 -16.32
N PHE A 378 7.50 21.53 -16.79
CA PHE A 378 7.34 20.07 -16.92
C PHE A 378 8.57 19.37 -17.51
N TRP A 379 9.10 19.91 -18.61
CA TRP A 379 10.28 19.34 -19.27
C TRP A 379 11.57 19.60 -18.50
N LYS A 380 11.76 20.80 -17.94
CA LYS A 380 12.97 21.16 -17.20
C LYS A 380 13.12 20.31 -15.92
N ASP A 381 12.04 20.10 -15.18
CA ASP A 381 12.08 19.31 -13.93
C ASP A 381 12.17 17.79 -14.15
N ILE A 382 11.46 17.24 -15.14
CA ILE A 382 11.57 15.81 -15.47
C ILE A 382 12.95 15.50 -16.03
N TRP A 383 13.48 16.37 -16.89
CA TRP A 383 14.80 16.18 -17.46
C TRP A 383 15.87 16.34 -16.38
N LYS A 384 15.88 17.44 -15.62
CA LYS A 384 16.90 17.72 -14.58
C LYS A 384 16.87 16.78 -13.38
N ASN A 385 15.69 16.40 -12.88
CA ASN A 385 15.58 15.64 -11.61
C ASN A 385 15.37 14.13 -11.80
N ARG A 386 15.15 13.64 -13.04
CA ARG A 386 14.88 12.22 -13.29
C ARG A 386 15.64 11.61 -14.46
N LEU A 387 15.53 12.19 -15.66
CA LEU A 387 16.18 11.61 -16.85
C LEU A 387 17.68 11.88 -16.83
N GLN A 388 18.10 13.11 -16.50
CA GLN A 388 19.50 13.48 -16.38
C GLN A 388 20.22 12.62 -15.34
N PRO A 389 19.77 12.46 -14.07
CA PRO A 389 20.46 11.59 -13.11
C PRO A 389 20.44 10.10 -13.48
N PHE A 390 19.46 9.66 -14.29
CA PHE A 390 19.42 8.28 -14.79
C PHE A 390 20.42 8.06 -15.93
N LEU A 391 20.58 9.04 -16.82
CA LEU A 391 21.52 9.05 -17.94
C LEU A 391 22.96 9.30 -17.46
N TYR A 392 23.14 10.36 -16.66
CA TYR A 392 24.42 10.84 -16.16
C TYR A 392 24.27 11.72 -14.89
N GLU A 393 24.84 11.29 -13.77
CA GLU A 393 25.00 12.09 -12.54
C GLU A 393 26.46 12.06 -12.13
N ARG A 394 27.04 13.20 -11.72
CA ARG A 394 28.39 13.23 -11.15
C ARG A 394 28.43 14.16 -9.94
N LYS A 395 29.00 13.66 -8.83
CA LYS A 395 29.13 14.40 -7.58
C LYS A 395 30.54 14.26 -7.04
N HIS A 396 31.02 15.33 -6.42
CA HIS A 396 32.36 15.39 -5.86
C HIS A 396 32.30 15.98 -4.45
N TYR A 397 32.77 15.21 -3.49
CA TYR A 397 32.85 15.61 -2.10
C TYR A 397 34.30 15.53 -1.63
N LEU A 398 34.67 16.46 -0.76
CA LEU A 398 35.91 16.44 -0.01
C LEU A 398 35.56 16.09 1.44
N ILE A 399 36.31 15.17 2.03
CA ILE A 399 36.25 14.91 3.46
C ILE A 399 37.40 15.66 4.11
N ALA A 400 37.07 16.50 5.08
CA ALA A 400 38.03 17.28 5.83
C ALA A 400 38.04 16.84 7.29
N LYS A 401 39.23 16.86 7.89
CA LYS A 401 39.51 16.41 9.25
C LYS A 401 40.17 17.54 10.03
N LEU A 402 39.67 17.78 11.23
CA LEU A 402 40.30 18.64 12.22
C LEU A 402 40.84 17.79 13.37
N THR A 403 42.09 18.01 13.75
CA THR A 403 42.65 17.51 15.01
C THR A 403 42.35 18.54 16.09
N VAL A 404 41.62 18.14 17.13
CA VAL A 404 41.05 19.08 18.09
C VAL A 404 42.13 19.68 19.00
N SER A 405 42.24 21.01 18.97
CA SER A 405 42.89 21.85 19.99
C SER A 405 41.83 22.52 20.86
N GLU A 406 42.16 22.87 22.11
CA GLU A 406 41.19 23.47 23.04
C GLU A 406 40.69 24.84 22.55
N MET A 407 39.40 24.95 22.22
CA MET A 407 38.73 26.24 22.00
C MET A 407 38.06 26.74 23.28
N LYS A 408 38.39 27.97 23.69
CA LYS A 408 37.73 28.68 24.80
C LYS A 408 36.64 29.60 24.26
N LEU A 409 35.52 29.03 23.82
CA LEU A 409 34.34 29.81 23.44
C LEU A 409 33.09 29.21 24.08
N ASN A 410 32.26 30.01 24.74
CA ASN A 410 31.01 29.49 25.28
C ASN A 410 29.94 29.54 24.17
N SER A 411 29.61 28.39 23.59
CA SER A 411 28.56 28.26 22.56
C SER A 411 27.46 27.33 23.06
N HIS A 412 26.23 27.77 22.87
CA HIS A 412 25.04 27.02 23.25
C HIS A 412 24.22 26.68 22.00
N PHE A 413 23.85 25.42 21.86
CA PHE A 413 22.90 24.94 20.85
C PHE A 413 21.89 24.03 21.52
N GLU A 414 20.65 24.15 21.08
CA GLU A 414 19.56 23.29 21.51
C GLU A 414 19.54 22.02 20.67
N GLN A 415 19.13 20.90 21.27
CA GLN A 415 19.07 19.63 20.57
C GLN A 415 17.70 19.45 19.93
N ILE A 416 17.67 19.02 18.67
CA ILE A 416 16.44 18.62 17.99
C ILE A 416 15.81 17.43 18.75
N THR A 417 14.60 17.65 19.27
CA THR A 417 13.82 16.63 19.97
C THR A 417 12.88 15.89 19.01
N PRO A 418 12.48 14.64 19.31
CA PRO A 418 11.45 13.97 18.53
C PRO A 418 10.17 14.79 18.39
N GLU A 419 9.71 15.45 19.46
CA GLU A 419 8.52 16.29 19.49
C GLU A 419 8.56 17.38 18.42
N MET A 420 9.68 18.11 18.33
CA MET A 420 9.88 19.15 17.32
C MET A 420 9.78 18.59 15.90
N VAL A 421 10.45 17.46 15.64
CA VAL A 421 10.41 16.82 14.32
C VAL A 421 9.02 16.35 13.94
N LEU A 422 8.20 15.94 14.92
CA LEU A 422 6.83 15.56 14.65
C LEU A 422 5.94 16.77 14.29
N SER A 423 6.25 17.97 14.79
CA SER A 423 5.55 19.22 14.44
C SER A 423 6.04 19.91 13.16
N MET A 424 7.19 19.51 12.60
CA MET A 424 7.76 20.12 11.39
C MET A 424 6.83 20.01 10.17
N LYS A 425 6.58 21.14 9.50
CA LYS A 425 5.76 21.19 8.27
C LYS A 425 6.58 20.99 6.98
N GLY A 426 7.87 21.33 7.00
CA GLY A 426 8.83 21.15 5.91
C GLY A 426 9.97 20.23 6.34
N GLU A 427 10.62 19.54 5.40
CA GLU A 427 11.83 18.71 5.62
C GLU A 427 11.72 17.54 6.61
N ARG A 428 10.58 17.35 7.28
CA ARG A 428 10.30 16.28 8.26
C ARG A 428 10.82 14.92 7.84
N LYS A 429 10.59 14.51 6.59
CA LYS A 429 11.06 13.23 6.05
C LYS A 429 12.59 13.10 6.08
N GLU A 430 13.31 14.15 5.72
CA GLU A 430 14.77 14.17 5.71
C GLU A 430 15.32 14.17 7.14
N THR A 431 14.74 14.99 8.02
CA THR A 431 15.07 15.02 9.45
C THR A 431 14.87 13.66 10.11
N LEU A 432 13.73 13.00 9.84
CA LEU A 432 13.44 11.64 10.29
C LEU A 432 14.44 10.62 9.75
N GLN A 433 14.93 10.79 8.52
CA GLN A 433 15.97 9.94 7.92
C GLN A 433 17.33 10.14 8.60
N LYS A 434 17.71 11.37 8.94
CA LYS A 434 18.94 11.70 9.69
C LYS A 434 18.89 11.07 11.10
N ILE A 435 17.79 11.27 11.83
CA ILE A 435 17.57 10.64 13.15
C ILE A 435 17.62 9.12 13.05
N TYR A 436 16.92 8.54 12.07
CA TYR A 436 17.01 7.10 11.84
C TYR A 436 18.46 6.68 11.60
N ASN A 437 19.24 7.43 10.84
CA ASN A 437 20.65 7.12 10.59
C ASN A 437 21.58 7.33 11.80
N GLY A 438 21.05 7.73 12.96
CA GLY A 438 21.79 7.87 14.21
C GLY A 438 22.41 9.24 14.41
N TYR A 439 22.01 10.24 13.63
CA TYR A 439 22.45 11.62 13.83
C TYR A 439 21.69 12.29 14.98
N LYS A 440 22.39 13.17 15.70
CA LYS A 440 21.83 14.10 16.68
C LYS A 440 21.88 15.51 16.09
N GLY A 441 20.73 16.16 15.93
CA GLY A 441 20.62 17.50 15.36
C GLY A 441 20.73 18.58 16.43
N TYR A 442 21.34 19.72 16.08
CA TYR A 442 21.52 20.87 16.96
C TYR A 442 21.30 22.17 16.19
N TYR A 443 20.65 23.16 16.82
CA TYR A 443 20.32 24.45 16.19
C TYR A 443 20.53 25.60 17.17
N ALA A 444 20.80 26.81 16.65
CA ALA A 444 20.93 28.02 17.46
C ALA A 444 19.61 28.77 17.57
N THR A 445 18.99 29.10 16.44
CA THR A 445 17.78 29.94 16.37
C THR A 445 16.64 29.33 15.55
N ASP A 446 16.97 28.57 14.51
CA ASP A 446 16.00 27.96 13.59
C ASP A 446 16.26 26.45 13.48
N GLU A 447 15.28 25.64 13.87
CA GLU A 447 15.32 24.17 13.82
C GLU A 447 15.55 23.61 12.40
N ASN A 448 15.18 24.36 11.35
CA ASN A 448 15.41 23.96 9.96
C ASN A 448 16.86 24.16 9.53
N LYS A 449 17.65 24.94 10.29
CA LYS A 449 19.08 25.18 10.06
C LYS A 449 19.96 24.34 10.98
N ALA A 450 19.43 23.24 11.52
CA ALA A 450 20.21 22.38 12.38
C ALA A 450 21.42 21.76 11.66
N PHE A 451 22.56 21.69 12.35
CA PHE A 451 23.68 20.83 11.98
C PHE A 451 23.55 19.47 12.67
N TRP A 452 24.16 18.44 12.10
CA TRP A 452 23.91 17.04 12.50
C TRP A 452 25.19 16.31 12.85
N VAL A 453 25.27 15.77 14.06
CA VAL A 453 26.44 15.07 14.60
C VAL A 453 26.22 13.56 14.60
N ASN A 454 27.22 12.79 14.16
CA ASN A 454 27.27 11.34 14.27
C ASN A 454 28.59 10.88 14.90
N GLU A 455 28.50 10.03 15.93
CA GLU A 455 29.67 9.54 16.68
C GLU A 455 30.21 8.20 16.12
N ASN A 456 29.51 7.59 15.17
CA ASN A 456 29.78 6.23 14.71
C ASN A 456 30.20 6.15 13.25
N VAL A 457 29.61 6.98 12.38
CA VAL A 457 29.82 6.86 10.93
C VAL A 457 29.86 8.20 10.21
N ILE A 458 30.70 8.28 9.17
CA ILE A 458 30.53 9.22 8.06
C ILE A 458 29.51 8.58 7.12
N ARG A 459 28.43 9.29 6.80
CA ARG A 459 27.40 8.79 5.89
C ARG A 459 26.96 9.86 4.91
N LEU A 460 27.13 9.57 3.63
CA LEU A 460 26.73 10.38 2.49
C LEU A 460 25.70 9.58 1.67
N ASP A 461 24.43 9.72 2.04
CA ASP A 461 23.33 8.88 1.52
C ASP A 461 23.11 9.05 0.01
N ASP A 462 23.45 10.22 -0.54
CA ASP A 462 23.23 10.57 -1.94
C ASP A 462 24.29 9.99 -2.90
N ILE A 463 25.44 9.55 -2.35
CA ILE A 463 26.48 8.78 -3.06
C ILE A 463 26.67 7.37 -2.48
N GLU A 464 25.81 6.96 -1.54
CA GLU A 464 25.78 5.63 -0.92
C GLU A 464 27.07 5.24 -0.18
N VAL A 465 27.79 6.22 0.38
CA VAL A 465 29.02 5.99 1.17
C VAL A 465 28.70 5.94 2.66
N VAL A 466 29.23 4.93 3.35
CA VAL A 466 29.17 4.77 4.81
C VAL A 466 30.51 4.27 5.32
N GLU A 467 31.13 5.01 6.22
CA GLU A 467 32.43 4.68 6.80
C GLU A 467 32.39 4.75 8.31
N ASN A 468 32.98 3.77 8.99
CA ASN A 468 33.02 3.74 10.45
C ASN A 468 34.07 4.70 11.00
N LEU A 469 33.69 5.47 12.01
CA LEU A 469 34.59 6.34 12.73
C LEU A 469 35.37 5.58 13.80
N LYS A 470 36.61 6.02 14.05
CA LYS A 470 37.42 5.54 15.18
C LYS A 470 36.89 6.11 16.49
N LYS A 471 37.30 5.53 17.64
CA LYS A 471 36.96 6.06 18.97
C LYS A 471 37.36 7.54 19.10
N LYS A 472 36.58 8.30 19.87
CA LYS A 472 36.76 9.76 20.07
C LYS A 472 36.80 10.54 18.75
N THR A 473 36.06 10.09 17.74
CA THR A 473 35.92 10.80 16.48
C THR A 473 34.45 11.06 16.22
N ILE A 474 34.13 12.21 15.65
CA ILE A 474 32.77 12.55 15.27
C ILE A 474 32.74 13.07 13.84
N TYR A 475 31.55 13.03 13.26
CA TYR A 475 31.27 13.58 11.96
C TYR A 475 30.14 14.60 12.05
N ILE A 476 30.30 15.75 11.40
CA ILE A 476 29.31 16.83 11.36
C ILE A 476 28.84 17.03 9.91
N ARG A 477 27.52 17.02 9.73
CA ARG A 477 26.82 17.37 8.49
C ARG A 477 26.08 18.68 8.62
N ASP A 478 25.85 19.31 7.48
CA ASP A 478 25.08 20.55 7.35
C ASP A 478 25.66 21.64 8.28
N TRP A 479 26.99 21.61 8.43
CA TRP A 479 27.74 22.55 9.26
C TRP A 479 27.72 23.95 8.65
N GLU A 480 27.40 24.07 7.35
CA GLU A 480 27.30 25.34 6.65
C GLU A 480 26.08 26.17 7.08
N ASN A 481 25.14 25.56 7.80
CA ASN A 481 23.90 26.20 8.24
C ASN A 481 24.10 27.18 9.41
N GLU A 482 25.19 27.04 10.17
CA GLU A 482 25.48 27.80 11.38
C GLU A 482 26.94 28.27 11.38
N ASN A 483 27.33 29.08 12.37
CA ASN A 483 28.71 29.53 12.47
C ASN A 483 29.66 28.38 12.87
N LEU A 484 30.57 27.99 11.98
CA LEU A 484 31.49 26.87 12.18
C LEU A 484 32.28 26.96 13.50
N LYS A 485 32.79 28.13 13.89
CA LYS A 485 33.55 28.27 15.16
C LYS A 485 32.68 27.99 16.38
N GLN A 486 31.44 28.44 16.36
CA GLN A 486 30.49 28.15 17.44
C GLN A 486 30.14 26.66 17.50
N ILE A 487 29.89 26.04 16.33
CA ILE A 487 29.65 24.59 16.23
C ILE A 487 30.82 23.82 16.84
N LEU A 488 32.06 24.13 16.41
CA LEU A 488 33.26 23.47 16.90
C LEU A 488 33.38 23.60 18.42
N SER A 489 33.20 24.80 18.97
CA SER A 489 33.32 25.00 20.41
C SER A 489 32.28 24.19 21.21
N PHE A 490 31.01 24.23 20.79
CA PHE A 490 29.95 23.45 21.42
C PHE A 490 30.23 21.95 21.36
N VAL A 491 30.64 21.47 20.19
CA VAL A 491 30.90 20.06 19.95
C VAL A 491 32.11 19.55 20.76
N GLN A 492 33.16 20.36 20.86
CA GLN A 492 34.32 20.06 21.71
C GLN A 492 33.92 19.95 23.19
N GLY A 493 33.11 20.89 23.69
CA GLY A 493 32.62 20.87 25.07
C GLY A 493 31.73 19.65 25.37
N LYS A 494 30.79 19.34 24.45
CA LYS A 494 29.79 18.28 24.66
C LYS A 494 30.34 16.86 24.44
N TYR A 495 31.11 16.63 23.38
CA TYR A 495 31.54 15.28 22.97
C TYR A 495 33.01 14.97 23.26
N ARG A 496 33.83 15.99 23.52
CA ARG A 496 35.29 15.87 23.74
C ARG A 496 35.99 14.97 22.70
N PRO A 497 35.77 15.19 21.39
CA PRO A 497 36.38 14.37 20.35
C PRO A 497 37.88 14.68 20.22
N LYS A 498 38.65 13.69 19.78
CA LYS A 498 40.04 13.84 19.33
C LYS A 498 40.09 14.35 17.88
N TYR A 499 39.15 13.90 17.04
CA TYR A 499 39.07 14.28 15.63
C TYR A 499 37.64 14.65 15.25
N ILE A 500 37.50 15.67 14.41
CA ILE A 500 36.22 16.11 13.84
C ILE A 500 36.30 15.98 12.33
N PHE A 501 35.35 15.26 11.74
CA PHE A 501 35.21 15.14 10.29
C PHE A 501 34.03 15.96 9.81
N VAL A 502 34.19 16.58 8.64
CA VAL A 502 33.12 17.23 7.88
C VAL A 502 33.26 16.85 6.41
N HIS A 503 32.21 17.13 5.64
CA HIS A 503 32.27 17.03 4.19
C HIS A 503 31.88 18.37 3.58
N VAL A 504 32.39 18.62 2.37
CA VAL A 504 32.04 19.79 1.57
C VAL A 504 31.98 19.40 0.10
N ASN A 505 31.11 20.05 -0.67
CA ASN A 505 31.12 19.89 -2.11
C ASN A 505 32.44 20.44 -2.69
N LYS A 506 33.13 19.66 -3.54
CA LYS A 506 34.41 20.06 -4.15
C LYS A 506 34.34 21.39 -4.90
N HIS A 507 33.17 21.76 -5.38
CA HIS A 507 32.97 22.99 -6.15
C HIS A 507 32.59 24.21 -5.29
N ASP A 508 32.37 24.03 -3.98
CA ASP A 508 32.03 25.11 -3.06
C ASP A 508 33.30 25.74 -2.47
N LYS A 509 33.93 26.60 -3.27
CA LYS A 509 35.20 27.27 -2.90
C LYS A 509 35.09 28.06 -1.60
N LYS A 510 33.94 28.68 -1.32
CA LYS A 510 33.72 29.49 -0.12
C LYS A 510 33.81 28.63 1.12
N ASN A 511 33.10 27.50 1.14
CA ASN A 511 33.10 26.61 2.29
C ASN A 511 34.44 25.86 2.42
N ILE A 512 35.12 25.54 1.32
CA ILE A 512 36.50 25.00 1.35
C ILE A 512 37.45 25.99 2.04
N GLN A 513 37.47 27.26 1.63
CA GLN A 513 38.29 28.29 2.28
C GLN A 513 37.93 28.48 3.75
N SER A 514 36.64 28.36 4.10
CA SER A 514 36.20 28.42 5.49
C SER A 514 36.73 27.25 6.32
N LEU A 515 36.83 26.05 5.76
CA LEU A 515 37.43 24.89 6.44
C LEU A 515 38.94 25.09 6.63
N GLU A 516 39.65 25.48 5.58
CA GLU A 516 41.09 25.75 5.62
C GLU A 516 41.44 26.84 6.66
N SER A 517 40.62 27.89 6.76
CA SER A 517 40.79 28.97 7.74
C SER A 517 40.51 28.57 9.19
N ASN A 518 39.99 27.35 9.42
CA ASN A 518 39.73 26.78 10.75
C ASN A 518 40.52 25.47 10.94
N ASP A 519 41.69 25.38 10.33
CA ASP A 519 42.68 24.30 10.52
C ASP A 519 42.19 22.89 10.11
N PHE A 520 41.19 22.80 9.23
CA PHE A 520 40.81 21.52 8.65
C PHE A 520 41.76 21.10 7.53
N GLU A 521 42.24 19.87 7.59
CA GLU A 521 43.01 19.22 6.54
C GLU A 521 42.09 18.39 5.65
N ILE A 522 42.18 18.54 4.33
CA ILE A 522 41.46 17.67 3.39
C ILE A 522 42.17 16.32 3.36
N THR A 523 41.47 15.26 3.77
CA THR A 523 42.06 13.91 3.85
C THR A 523 41.62 13.00 2.72
N GLU A 524 40.42 13.22 2.16
CA GLU A 524 39.88 12.32 1.14
C GLU A 524 39.07 13.07 0.08
N ARG A 525 39.11 12.53 -1.14
CA ARG A 525 38.31 12.99 -2.27
C ARG A 525 37.40 11.87 -2.74
N LEU A 526 36.09 12.12 -2.63
CA LEU A 526 35.06 11.20 -3.07
C LEU A 526 34.52 11.69 -4.42
N SER A 527 34.50 10.78 -5.40
CA SER A 527 33.84 11.02 -6.67
C SER A 527 32.81 9.94 -6.94
N TYR A 528 31.60 10.39 -7.23
CA TYR A 528 30.49 9.53 -7.59
C TYR A 528 30.09 9.82 -9.03
N SER A 529 29.90 8.76 -9.81
CA SER A 529 29.25 8.84 -11.12
C SER A 529 28.17 7.79 -11.27
N ARG A 530 27.07 8.18 -11.92
CA ARG A 530 26.02 7.28 -12.38
C ARG A 530 25.87 7.46 -13.88
N VAL A 531 26.02 6.38 -14.65
CA VAL A 531 25.84 6.39 -16.11
C VAL A 531 24.90 5.25 -16.49
N LEU A 532 23.78 5.57 -17.13
CA LEU A 532 22.74 4.59 -17.50
C LEU A 532 22.34 3.67 -16.33
N GLY A 533 22.19 4.25 -15.13
CA GLY A 533 21.87 3.52 -13.89
C GLY A 533 23.02 2.72 -13.26
N LYS A 534 24.17 2.52 -13.93
CA LYS A 534 25.37 1.94 -13.30
C LYS A 534 26.07 2.98 -12.45
N LYS A 535 26.33 2.65 -11.18
CA LYS A 535 26.97 3.55 -10.21
C LYS A 535 28.44 3.19 -10.04
N LYS A 536 29.28 4.20 -9.87
CA LYS A 536 30.69 4.05 -9.53
C LYS A 536 31.06 5.12 -8.49
N VAL A 537 31.60 4.68 -7.37
CA VAL A 537 32.23 5.54 -6.36
C VAL A 537 33.73 5.31 -6.46
N LYS A 538 34.52 6.38 -6.53
CA LYS A 538 35.97 6.33 -6.31
C LYS A 538 36.31 7.16 -5.08
N LYS A 539 37.23 6.64 -4.30
CA LYS A 539 37.79 7.27 -3.12
C LYS A 539 39.29 7.39 -3.34
N ASP A 540 39.77 8.62 -3.41
CA ASP A 540 41.19 8.94 -3.49
C ASP A 540 41.59 9.50 -2.12
N VAL A 541 42.49 8.81 -1.42
CA VAL A 541 43.02 9.25 -0.12
C VAL A 541 44.21 10.16 -0.43
N GLU A 542 44.19 11.40 0.08
CA GLU A 542 45.39 12.24 0.07
C GLU A 542 46.30 11.72 1.19
N ILE A 543 47.48 11.22 0.78
CA ILE A 543 48.52 10.71 1.69
C ILE A 543 49.22 11.88 2.36
#